data_AF-A0A935FCM8-F1
#
_entry.id   AF-A0A935FCM8-F1
#
_cell.length_a   1.000
_cell.length_b   1.000
_cell.length_c   1.000
_cell.angle_alpha   90.00
_cell.angle_beta   90.00
_cell.angle_gamma   90.00
#
_symmetry.space_group_name_H-M   'P 1'
#
loop_
_entity.id
_entity.type
_entity.pdbx_description
1 polymer ?
#
loop_
_entity_poly.entity_id
_entity_poly.type
_entity_poly.pdbx_seq_one_letter_code
_entity_poly.pdbx_strand_id
1 'polypeptide(L)'
;MNIRQFYLRRILRIWPLYYLYLILAVVALLVYDPQFLNGNIFFYILLLANVPLILGAQLPVLHHFWSLGVEEQFYLFWPWVVKHTKQLKTWLIVFISALLIYKLGAWYYFSRTGNAIPLNIVHFTRFHCMALGALAALLHFERNQLFLKFSFHIVTQIIVWICVGICAVNKFFVAHLINDELIALISVMLILNVSLNPRTLIKMNNSYLNYIGKISFGIYVYHPLVIYLSAKWLGAYVSLLEKDYQYVVIYFLVMFSTIAIAHLSYKFFEKPFLELKEKYARVKSSR
;
A
#
# COMPACT_ATOMS: atom_id res chain seq x y z
N MET A 1 -23.19 8.20 -7.22
CA MET A 1 -22.50 7.24 -6.31
C MET A 1 -23.18 7.24 -4.94
N ASN A 2 -23.48 6.08 -4.34
CA ASN A 2 -23.98 6.01 -2.96
C ASN A 2 -22.80 5.94 -1.98
N ILE A 3 -22.61 7.01 -1.20
CA ILE A 3 -21.49 7.19 -0.28
C ILE A 3 -21.50 6.17 0.86
N ARG A 4 -22.68 5.87 1.43
CA ARG A 4 -22.81 4.88 2.51
C ARG A 4 -22.36 3.49 2.07
N GLN A 5 -22.80 3.06 0.90
CA GLN A 5 -22.37 1.77 0.33
C GLN A 5 -20.87 1.75 0.02
N PHE A 6 -20.28 2.89 -0.33
CA PHE A 6 -18.83 2.99 -0.55
C PHE A 6 -18.04 2.75 0.73
N TYR A 7 -18.39 3.42 1.84
CA TYR A 7 -17.71 3.21 3.12
C TYR A 7 -17.89 1.80 3.66
N LEU A 8 -19.10 1.24 3.61
CA LEU A 8 -19.35 -0.12 4.11
C LEU A 8 -18.47 -1.16 3.40
N ARG A 9 -18.28 -1.05 2.08
CA ARG A 9 -17.41 -1.96 1.33
C ARG A 9 -15.94 -1.85 1.71
N ARG A 10 -15.49 -0.68 2.18
CA ARG A 10 -14.11 -0.43 2.61
C ARG A 10 -13.87 -0.92 4.01
N ILE A 11 -14.76 -0.56 4.93
CA ILE A 11 -14.76 -1.04 6.31
C ILE A 11 -14.69 -2.56 6.31
N LEU A 12 -15.60 -3.25 5.60
CA LEU A 12 -15.62 -4.71 5.53
C LEU A 12 -14.41 -5.33 4.83
N ARG A 13 -13.65 -4.56 4.04
CA ARG A 13 -12.43 -5.03 3.37
C ARG A 13 -11.20 -4.89 4.26
N ILE A 14 -11.06 -3.78 4.98
CA ILE A 14 -9.82 -3.39 5.64
C ILE A 14 -9.90 -3.56 7.15
N TRP A 15 -10.98 -3.08 7.78
CA TRP A 15 -11.06 -2.94 9.24
C TRP A 15 -10.99 -4.28 9.99
N PRO A 16 -11.69 -5.36 9.59
CA PRO A 16 -11.65 -6.62 10.34
C PRO A 16 -10.22 -7.12 10.54
N LEU A 17 -9.45 -7.19 9.45
CA LEU A 17 -8.08 -7.69 9.50
C LEU A 17 -7.14 -6.69 10.16
N TYR A 18 -7.34 -5.39 9.91
CA TYR A 18 -6.56 -4.33 10.54
C TYR A 18 -6.61 -4.41 12.06
N TYR A 19 -7.82 -4.48 12.64
CA TYR A 19 -7.99 -4.53 14.09
C TYR A 19 -7.60 -5.90 14.67
N LEU A 20 -7.84 -7.00 13.95
CA LEU A 20 -7.34 -8.32 14.38
C LEU A 20 -5.82 -8.30 14.52
N TYR A 21 -5.12 -7.82 13.49
CA TYR A 21 -3.66 -7.70 13.55
C TYR A 21 -3.22 -6.73 14.64
N LEU A 22 -3.89 -5.59 14.82
CA LEU A 22 -3.55 -4.62 15.86
C LEU A 22 -3.57 -5.30 17.24
N ILE A 23 -4.60 -6.10 17.52
CA ILE A 23 -4.70 -6.87 18.77
C ILE A 23 -3.54 -7.86 18.88
N LEU A 24 -3.27 -8.65 17.84
CA LEU A 24 -2.17 -9.63 17.83
C LEU A 24 -0.79 -8.96 18.03
N ALA A 25 -0.57 -7.82 17.41
CA ALA A 25 0.66 -7.05 17.55
C ALA A 25 0.81 -6.48 18.97
N VAL A 26 -0.26 -5.93 19.55
CA VAL A 26 -0.24 -5.45 20.95
C VAL A 26 0.03 -6.60 21.92
N VAL A 27 -0.62 -7.75 21.75
CA VAL A 27 -0.38 -8.95 22.56
C VAL A 27 1.07 -9.40 22.44
N ALA A 28 1.62 -9.45 21.22
CA ALA A 28 3.02 -9.82 21.01
C ALA A 28 3.98 -8.83 21.70
N LEU A 29 3.72 -7.52 21.59
CA LEU A 29 4.54 -6.51 22.26
C LEU A 29 4.43 -6.60 23.79
N LEU A 30 3.24 -6.85 24.35
CA LEU A 30 3.05 -7.05 25.79
C LEU A 30 3.88 -8.23 26.32
N VAL A 31 4.00 -9.30 25.55
CA VAL A 31 4.72 -10.51 25.95
C VAL A 31 6.24 -10.35 25.82
N TYR A 32 6.73 -9.79 24.71
CA TYR A 32 8.16 -9.81 24.38
C TYR A 32 8.88 -8.49 24.63
N ASP A 33 8.21 -7.34 24.49
CA ASP A 33 8.83 -6.02 24.61
C ASP A 33 7.82 -4.95 25.09
N PRO A 34 7.27 -5.06 26.31
CA PRO A 34 6.24 -4.16 26.82
C PRO A 34 6.69 -2.70 26.89
N GLN A 35 8.01 -2.45 26.97
CA GLN A 35 8.61 -1.12 27.00
C GLN A 35 8.29 -0.26 25.77
N PHE A 36 7.95 -0.87 24.61
CA PHE A 36 7.59 -0.11 23.42
C PHE A 36 6.14 0.38 23.43
N LEU A 37 5.27 -0.21 24.26
CA LEU A 37 3.87 0.18 24.31
C LEU A 37 3.73 1.50 25.07
N ASN A 38 3.31 2.53 24.35
CA ASN A 38 3.09 3.87 24.87
C ASN A 38 1.75 4.43 24.37
N GLY A 39 1.45 5.68 24.70
CA GLY A 39 0.22 6.36 24.28
C GLY A 39 0.03 6.46 22.76
N ASN A 40 1.06 6.20 21.95
CA ASN A 40 0.95 6.28 20.50
C ASN A 40 0.05 5.19 19.91
N ILE A 41 -0.27 4.14 20.67
CA ILE A 41 -1.25 3.12 20.27
C ILE A 41 -2.60 3.72 19.87
N PHE A 42 -2.95 4.87 20.48
CA PHE A 42 -4.17 5.61 20.17
C PHE A 42 -4.23 6.05 18.70
N PHE A 43 -3.10 6.44 18.11
CA PHE A 43 -3.05 6.79 16.69
C PHE A 43 -3.35 5.59 15.79
N TYR A 44 -2.95 4.37 16.18
CA TYR A 44 -3.25 3.16 15.41
C TYR A 44 -4.73 2.79 15.53
N ILE A 45 -5.33 2.92 16.71
CA ILE A 45 -6.77 2.70 16.90
C ILE A 45 -7.59 3.66 16.02
N LEU A 46 -7.15 4.91 15.86
CA LEU A 46 -7.83 5.91 15.05
C LEU A 46 -7.46 5.90 13.55
N LEU A 47 -6.71 4.91 13.05
CA LEU A 47 -6.23 4.87 11.66
C LEU A 47 -5.34 6.08 11.27
N LEU A 48 -4.64 6.64 12.25
CA LEU A 48 -3.68 7.74 12.15
C LEU A 48 -2.22 7.26 12.30
N ALA A 49 -1.93 6.01 11.93
CA ALA A 49 -0.63 5.37 12.08
C ALA A 49 0.52 6.11 11.35
N ASN A 50 0.21 6.99 10.40
CA ASN A 50 1.18 7.88 9.77
C ASN A 50 1.70 8.99 10.70
N VAL A 51 0.96 9.42 11.72
CA VAL A 51 1.38 10.49 12.63
C VAL A 51 2.58 10.07 13.50
N PRO A 52 2.55 8.93 14.22
CA PRO A 52 3.73 8.44 14.93
C PRO A 52 4.93 8.26 14.01
N LEU A 53 4.72 7.84 12.76
CA LEU A 53 5.79 7.65 11.79
C LEU A 53 6.43 8.96 11.33
N ILE A 54 5.63 10.00 11.09
CA ILE A 54 6.13 11.35 10.74
C ILE A 54 6.98 11.92 11.89
N LEU A 55 6.58 11.66 13.13
CA LEU A 55 7.23 12.14 14.35
C LEU A 55 8.42 11.25 14.82
N GLY A 56 8.67 10.12 14.15
CA GLY A 56 9.73 9.17 14.55
C GLY A 56 9.43 8.39 15.83
N ALA A 57 8.15 8.27 16.21
CA ALA A 57 7.66 7.61 17.40
C ALA A 57 6.80 6.37 17.10
N GLN A 58 7.04 5.72 15.95
CA GLN A 58 6.30 4.52 15.55
C GLN A 58 6.51 3.33 16.50
N LEU A 59 5.47 2.52 16.66
CA LEU A 59 5.54 1.25 17.36
C LEU A 59 6.20 0.18 16.47
N PRO A 60 7.07 -0.69 17.04
CA PRO A 60 7.59 -1.86 16.33
C PRO A 60 6.44 -2.73 15.84
N VAL A 61 6.67 -3.52 14.78
CA VAL A 61 5.67 -4.41 14.16
C VAL A 61 4.54 -3.67 13.43
N LEU A 62 4.05 -2.57 13.98
CA LEU A 62 2.99 -1.73 13.41
C LEU A 62 3.49 -0.67 12.41
N HIS A 63 4.79 -0.61 12.14
CA HIS A 63 5.38 0.42 11.27
C HIS A 63 4.63 0.56 9.93
N HIS A 64 4.38 -0.54 9.22
CA HIS A 64 3.71 -0.56 7.91
C HIS A 64 2.26 -0.05 7.90
N PHE A 65 1.58 0.09 9.05
CA PHE A 65 0.18 0.52 9.13
C PHE A 65 -0.07 1.95 8.61
N TRP A 66 0.99 2.77 8.48
CA TRP A 66 0.88 4.12 7.95
C TRP A 66 0.16 4.15 6.60
N SER A 67 0.47 3.21 5.68
CA SER A 67 -0.14 3.23 4.34
C SER A 67 -1.60 2.83 4.36
N LEU A 68 -2.04 1.97 5.29
CA LEU A 68 -3.47 1.64 5.47
C LEU A 68 -4.25 2.81 6.07
N GLY A 69 -3.69 3.48 7.09
CA GLY A 69 -4.32 4.65 7.68
C GLY A 69 -4.49 5.79 6.67
N VAL A 70 -3.44 6.04 5.89
CA VAL A 70 -3.44 7.05 4.82
C VAL A 70 -4.41 6.69 3.69
N GLU A 71 -4.52 5.40 3.34
CA GLU A 71 -5.55 4.92 2.42
C GLU A 71 -6.94 5.31 2.92
N GLU A 72 -7.29 4.97 4.16
CA GLU A 72 -8.59 5.30 4.74
C GLU A 72 -8.83 6.82 4.85
N GLN A 73 -7.81 7.62 5.18
CA GLN A 73 -7.87 9.08 5.17
C GLN A 73 -8.19 9.65 3.78
N PHE A 74 -7.54 9.14 2.74
CA PHE A 74 -7.82 9.54 1.35
C PHE A 74 -9.27 9.24 0.99
N TYR A 75 -9.75 8.05 1.34
CA TYR A 75 -11.10 7.63 1.03
C TYR A 75 -12.18 8.22 1.92
N LEU A 76 -11.81 8.89 3.02
CA LEU A 76 -12.73 9.69 3.81
C LEU A 76 -13.27 10.87 3.00
N PHE A 77 -12.45 11.58 2.23
CA PHE A 77 -12.91 12.73 1.45
C PHE A 77 -13.14 12.43 -0.04
N TRP A 78 -12.42 11.47 -0.62
CA TRP A 78 -12.51 11.12 -2.03
C TRP A 78 -13.93 10.96 -2.60
N PRO A 79 -14.85 10.20 -1.97
CA PRO A 79 -16.19 10.02 -2.54
C PRO A 79 -17.01 11.31 -2.57
N TRP A 80 -16.71 12.27 -1.68
CA TRP A 80 -17.36 13.58 -1.67
C TRP A 80 -16.86 14.45 -2.81
N VAL A 81 -15.55 14.44 -3.06
CA VAL A 81 -14.95 15.14 -4.21
C VAL A 81 -15.55 14.64 -5.52
N VAL A 82 -15.58 13.32 -5.73
CA VAL A 82 -16.15 12.72 -6.95
C VAL A 82 -17.64 13.03 -7.12
N LYS A 83 -18.40 13.14 -6.02
CA LYS A 83 -19.84 13.40 -6.07
C LYS A 83 -20.17 14.87 -6.38
N HIS A 84 -19.40 15.82 -5.85
CA HIS A 84 -19.75 17.25 -5.91
C HIS A 84 -18.99 18.02 -6.98
N THR A 85 -17.86 17.50 -7.47
CA THR A 85 -17.03 18.21 -8.44
C THR A 85 -17.39 17.81 -9.87
N LYS A 86 -17.91 18.75 -10.66
CA LYS A 86 -18.18 18.56 -12.10
C LYS A 86 -16.91 18.55 -12.95
N GLN A 87 -15.86 19.24 -12.51
CA GLN A 87 -14.58 19.37 -13.20
C GLN A 87 -13.49 18.52 -12.50
N LEU A 88 -13.76 17.23 -12.31
CA LEU A 88 -12.89 16.35 -11.51
C LEU A 88 -11.45 16.30 -12.03
N LYS A 89 -11.27 16.33 -13.36
CA LYS A 89 -9.95 16.38 -14.00
C LYS A 89 -9.13 17.60 -13.59
N THR A 90 -9.72 18.79 -13.70
CA THR A 90 -9.06 20.05 -13.30
C THR A 90 -8.74 20.06 -11.82
N TRP A 91 -9.68 19.61 -10.98
CA TRP A 91 -9.47 19.51 -9.54
C TRP A 91 -8.30 18.57 -9.20
N LEU A 92 -8.22 17.41 -9.84
CA LEU A 92 -7.12 16.45 -9.66
C LEU A 92 -5.77 17.05 -10.07
N ILE A 93 -5.70 17.73 -11.21
CA ILE A 93 -4.47 18.39 -11.67
C ILE A 93 -4.03 19.44 -10.66
N VAL A 94 -4.94 20.34 -10.24
CA VAL A 94 -4.64 21.37 -9.24
C VAL A 94 -4.20 20.76 -7.92
N PHE A 95 -4.88 19.71 -7.46
CA PHE A 95 -4.55 19.02 -6.20
C PHE A 95 -3.16 18.37 -6.24
N ILE A 96 -2.83 17.67 -7.33
CA ILE A 96 -1.50 17.09 -7.54
C ILE A 96 -0.45 18.20 -7.60
N SER A 97 -0.66 19.24 -8.41
CA SER A 97 0.27 20.37 -8.54
C SER A 97 0.50 21.08 -7.21
N ALA A 98 -0.55 21.33 -6.42
CA ALA A 98 -0.44 21.95 -5.11
C ALA A 98 0.41 21.13 -4.14
N LEU A 99 0.22 19.81 -4.11
CA LEU A 99 1.02 18.91 -3.26
C LEU A 99 2.48 18.82 -3.72
N LEU A 100 2.75 18.87 -5.03
CA LEU A 100 4.11 18.91 -5.55
C LEU A 100 4.82 20.22 -5.23
N ILE A 101 4.12 21.36 -5.34
CA ILE A 101 4.66 22.66 -4.92
C ILE A 101 4.95 22.66 -3.41
N TYR A 102 4.04 22.13 -2.60
CA TYR A 102 4.28 21.98 -1.16
C TYR A 102 5.48 21.06 -0.88
N LYS A 103 5.62 19.94 -1.60
CA LYS A 103 6.78 19.04 -1.51
C LYS A 103 8.10 19.77 -1.79
N LEU A 104 8.12 20.59 -2.84
CA LEU A 104 9.28 21.42 -3.20
C LEU A 104 9.63 22.43 -2.10
N GLY A 105 8.62 23.12 -1.56
CA GLY A 105 8.80 24.04 -0.44
C GLY A 105 9.30 23.35 0.82
N ALA A 106 8.74 22.18 1.14
CA ALA A 106 9.14 21.36 2.28
C ALA A 106 10.58 20.83 2.12
N TRP A 107 10.98 20.43 0.91
CA TRP A 107 12.35 20.03 0.61
C TRP A 107 13.32 21.21 0.77
N TYR A 108 12.98 22.38 0.24
CA TYR A 108 13.79 23.59 0.41
C TYR A 108 13.96 23.96 1.90
N TYR A 109 12.88 23.90 2.67
CA TYR A 109 12.90 24.13 4.11
C TYR A 109 13.78 23.11 4.85
N PHE A 110 13.67 21.83 4.50
CA PHE A 110 14.52 20.77 5.04
C PHE A 110 16.01 21.03 4.74
N SER A 111 16.35 21.40 3.50
CA SER A 111 17.73 21.71 3.12
C SER A 111 18.33 22.90 3.88
N ARG A 112 17.51 23.80 4.43
CA ARG A 112 17.96 24.96 5.21
C ARG A 112 18.01 24.71 6.71
N THR A 113 17.05 23.95 7.24
CA THR A 113 16.84 23.81 8.70
C THR A 113 17.21 22.43 9.25
N GLY A 114 17.34 21.42 8.38
CA GLY A 114 17.49 20.02 8.78
C GLY A 114 16.20 19.39 9.33
N ASN A 115 15.10 20.14 9.46
CA ASN A 115 13.84 19.61 9.99
C ASN A 115 13.07 18.84 8.92
N ALA A 116 13.04 17.51 9.05
CA ALA A 116 12.42 16.61 8.08
C ALA A 116 10.88 16.54 8.18
N ILE A 117 10.25 17.10 9.23
CA ILE A 117 8.82 16.92 9.49
C ILE A 117 7.94 17.36 8.31
N PRO A 118 8.11 18.56 7.70
CA PRO A 118 7.27 18.97 6.57
C PRO A 118 7.41 18.05 5.36
N LEU A 119 8.63 17.54 5.11
CA LEU A 119 8.90 16.62 4.02
C LEU A 119 8.29 15.24 4.30
N ASN A 120 8.39 14.75 5.54
CA ASN A 120 7.80 13.49 5.99
C ASN A 120 6.27 13.50 5.85
N ILE A 121 5.60 14.63 6.11
CA ILE A 121 4.15 14.75 5.93
C ILE A 121 3.76 14.40 4.49
N VAL A 122 4.45 14.93 3.48
CA VAL A 122 4.16 14.61 2.07
C VAL A 122 4.51 13.18 1.74
N HIS A 123 5.67 12.72 2.22
CA HIS A 123 6.20 11.40 1.92
C HIS A 123 5.33 10.26 2.45
N PHE A 124 4.73 10.44 3.64
CA PHE A 124 3.87 9.42 4.25
C PHE A 124 2.39 9.59 3.86
N THR A 125 1.90 10.79 3.55
CA THR A 125 0.51 10.96 3.09
C THR A 125 0.31 10.50 1.65
N ARG A 126 1.28 10.67 0.74
CA ARG A 126 1.24 10.17 -0.66
C ARG A 126 -0.08 10.44 -1.42
N PHE A 127 -0.85 11.45 -1.04
CA PHE A 127 -2.13 11.75 -1.66
C PHE A 127 -1.97 12.14 -3.14
N HIS A 128 -0.84 12.73 -3.52
CA HIS A 128 -0.49 13.03 -4.91
C HIS A 128 -0.34 11.74 -5.75
N CYS A 129 0.25 10.67 -5.22
CA CYS A 129 0.34 9.37 -5.90
C CYS A 129 -1.04 8.74 -6.10
N MET A 130 -1.89 8.77 -5.07
CA MET A 130 -3.26 8.23 -5.15
C MET A 130 -4.12 9.04 -6.15
N ALA A 131 -3.99 10.37 -6.13
CA ALA A 131 -4.64 11.27 -7.08
C ALA A 131 -4.15 11.06 -8.52
N LEU A 132 -2.87 10.75 -8.72
CA LEU A 132 -2.32 10.40 -10.04
C LEU A 132 -2.95 9.11 -10.58
N GLY A 133 -3.15 8.10 -9.74
CA GLY A 133 -3.91 6.90 -10.09
C GLY A 133 -5.36 7.21 -10.45
N ALA A 134 -6.02 8.09 -9.69
CA ALA A 134 -7.38 8.52 -9.99
C ALA A 134 -7.49 9.31 -11.32
N LEU A 135 -6.50 10.17 -11.61
CA LEU A 135 -6.42 10.92 -12.86
C LEU A 135 -6.24 9.98 -14.05
N ALA A 136 -5.36 8.99 -13.94
CA ALA A 136 -5.16 7.99 -14.99
C ALA A 136 -6.43 7.15 -15.23
N ALA A 137 -7.14 6.75 -14.18
CA ALA A 137 -8.42 6.07 -14.29
C ALA A 137 -9.48 6.94 -14.99
N LEU A 138 -9.52 8.24 -14.69
CA LEU A 138 -10.41 9.20 -15.35
C LEU A 138 -10.07 9.37 -16.83
N LEU A 139 -8.80 9.52 -17.18
CA LEU A 139 -8.34 9.63 -18.58
C LEU A 139 -8.67 8.37 -19.40
N HIS A 140 -8.59 7.19 -18.77
CA HIS A 140 -9.04 5.95 -19.37
C HIS A 140 -10.57 5.92 -19.57
N PHE A 141 -11.34 6.33 -18.56
CA PHE A 141 -12.80 6.38 -18.63
C PHE A 141 -13.31 7.35 -19.69
N GLU A 142 -12.65 8.51 -19.83
CA GLU A 142 -12.90 9.50 -20.90
C GLU A 142 -12.45 9.01 -22.30
N ARG A 143 -11.84 7.82 -22.40
CA ARG A 143 -11.28 7.26 -23.65
C ARG A 143 -10.33 8.22 -24.35
N ASN A 144 -9.49 8.91 -23.59
CA ASN A 144 -8.53 9.86 -24.15
C ASN A 144 -7.53 9.12 -25.06
N GLN A 145 -7.62 9.37 -26.37
CA GLN A 145 -6.87 8.65 -27.39
C GLN A 145 -5.35 8.83 -27.26
N LEU A 146 -4.89 10.03 -26.90
CA LEU A 146 -3.46 10.30 -26.73
C LEU A 146 -2.90 9.52 -25.54
N PHE A 147 -3.62 9.53 -24.42
CA PHE A 147 -3.24 8.79 -23.22
C PHE A 147 -3.18 7.29 -23.50
N LEU A 148 -4.24 6.72 -24.10
CA LEU A 148 -4.28 5.28 -24.41
C LEU A 148 -3.21 4.87 -25.41
N LYS A 149 -2.98 5.66 -26.47
CA LYS A 149 -1.95 5.39 -27.47
C LYS A 149 -0.56 5.39 -26.84
N PHE A 150 -0.27 6.33 -25.94
CA PHE A 150 0.99 6.39 -25.21
C PHE A 150 1.14 5.26 -24.20
N SER A 151 0.13 5.04 -23.34
CA SER A 151 0.15 4.03 -22.27
C SER A 151 0.26 2.60 -22.81
N PHE A 152 -0.40 2.29 -23.93
CA PHE A 152 -0.40 0.95 -24.53
C PHE A 152 0.70 0.74 -25.57
N HIS A 153 1.52 1.76 -25.83
CA HIS A 153 2.64 1.65 -26.77
C HIS A 153 3.66 0.62 -26.29
N ILE A 154 4.23 -0.15 -27.22
CA ILE A 154 5.19 -1.22 -26.91
C ILE A 154 6.43 -0.68 -26.18
N VAL A 155 6.93 0.49 -26.58
CA VAL A 155 8.08 1.15 -25.94
C VAL A 155 7.78 1.48 -24.48
N THR A 156 6.58 2.03 -24.20
CA THR A 156 6.14 2.32 -22.84
C THR A 156 6.08 1.06 -21.98
N GLN A 157 5.57 -0.04 -22.54
CA GLN A 157 5.52 -1.33 -21.83
C GLN A 157 6.92 -1.85 -21.50
N ILE A 158 7.86 -1.81 -22.46
CA ILE A 158 9.25 -2.25 -22.26
C ILE A 158 9.91 -1.40 -21.16
N ILE A 159 9.77 -0.07 -21.23
CA ILE A 159 10.31 0.85 -20.22
C ILE A 159 9.74 0.52 -18.83
N VAL A 160 8.42 0.32 -18.71
CA VAL A 160 7.78 -0.04 -17.44
C VAL A 160 8.35 -1.33 -16.87
N TRP A 161 8.52 -2.38 -17.69
CA TRP A 161 9.10 -3.65 -17.23
C TRP A 161 10.57 -3.54 -16.84
N ILE A 162 11.36 -2.76 -17.58
CA ILE A 162 12.75 -2.46 -17.21
C ILE A 162 12.79 -1.74 -15.87
N CYS A 163 11.95 -0.71 -15.67
CA CYS A 163 11.88 0.01 -14.41
C CYS A 163 11.47 -0.91 -13.25
N VAL A 164 10.50 -1.81 -13.46
CA VAL A 164 10.12 -2.82 -12.45
C VAL A 164 11.29 -3.74 -12.12
N GLY A 165 12.05 -4.19 -13.12
CA GLY A 165 13.26 -4.99 -12.92
C GLY A 165 14.34 -4.24 -12.11
N ILE A 166 14.56 -2.95 -12.41
CA ILE A 166 15.50 -2.11 -11.66
C ILE A 166 15.03 -1.91 -10.21
N CYS A 167 13.72 -1.72 -10.00
CA CYS A 167 13.12 -1.66 -8.66
C CYS A 167 13.35 -2.95 -7.88
N ALA A 168 13.19 -4.12 -8.53
CA ALA A 168 13.36 -5.42 -7.88
C ALA A 168 14.78 -5.67 -7.35
N VAL A 169 15.80 -5.07 -7.99
CA VAL A 169 17.21 -5.17 -7.54
C VAL A 169 17.59 -4.02 -6.58
N ASN A 170 16.60 -3.27 -6.06
CA ASN A 170 16.81 -2.10 -5.19
C ASN A 170 17.75 -1.03 -5.78
N LYS A 171 17.89 -0.98 -7.11
CA LYS A 171 18.73 0.01 -7.81
C LYS A 171 17.93 1.20 -8.35
N PHE A 172 16.62 1.24 -8.11
CA PHE A 172 15.78 2.32 -8.60
C PHE A 172 15.89 3.54 -7.67
N PHE A 173 16.82 4.41 -8.02
CA PHE A 173 17.01 5.68 -7.34
C PHE A 173 17.33 6.76 -8.38
N VAL A 174 16.36 7.63 -8.65
CA VAL A 174 16.53 8.74 -9.61
C VAL A 174 16.81 10.04 -8.87
N ALA A 175 15.92 10.45 -7.98
CA ALA A 175 16.09 11.60 -7.11
C ALA A 175 15.14 11.46 -5.92
N HIS A 176 15.61 11.74 -4.70
CA HIS A 176 14.78 11.70 -3.48
C HIS A 176 13.45 12.46 -3.62
N LEU A 177 13.45 13.53 -4.43
CA LEU A 177 12.31 14.42 -4.58
C LEU A 177 11.21 13.88 -5.52
N ILE A 178 11.53 13.05 -6.53
CA ILE A 178 10.56 12.64 -7.59
C ILE A 178 10.34 11.11 -7.59
N ASN A 179 11.05 10.38 -6.73
CA ASN A 179 11.02 8.91 -6.76
C ASN A 179 9.60 8.34 -6.55
N ASP A 180 8.86 8.90 -5.60
CA ASP A 180 7.50 8.45 -5.27
C ASP A 180 6.54 8.62 -6.47
N GLU A 181 6.64 9.75 -7.16
CA GLU A 181 5.83 10.09 -8.33
C GLU A 181 6.17 9.20 -9.53
N LEU A 182 7.47 8.94 -9.76
CA LEU A 182 7.92 8.05 -10.82
C LEU A 182 7.43 6.63 -10.58
N ILE A 183 7.57 6.11 -9.36
CA ILE A 183 7.08 4.78 -8.98
C ILE A 183 5.55 4.73 -9.12
N ALA A 184 4.83 5.77 -8.72
CA ALA A 184 3.37 5.84 -8.89
C ALA A 184 2.98 5.81 -10.37
N LEU A 185 3.68 6.55 -11.24
CA LEU A 185 3.43 6.56 -12.67
C LEU A 185 3.72 5.18 -13.30
N ILE A 186 4.87 4.57 -12.98
CA ILE A 186 5.23 3.22 -13.44
C ILE A 186 4.17 2.22 -12.99
N SER A 187 3.75 2.29 -11.73
CA SER A 187 2.73 1.40 -11.15
C SER A 187 1.38 1.55 -11.85
N VAL A 188 0.95 2.78 -12.13
CA VAL A 188 -0.28 3.06 -12.88
C VAL A 188 -0.20 2.50 -14.29
N MET A 189 0.91 2.72 -15.00
CA MET A 189 1.09 2.19 -16.36
C MET A 189 1.14 0.67 -16.38
N LEU A 190 1.77 0.04 -15.37
CA LEU A 190 1.79 -1.40 -15.20
C LEU A 190 0.36 -1.95 -15.00
N ILE A 191 -0.41 -1.37 -14.07
CA ILE A 191 -1.77 -1.79 -13.77
C ILE A 191 -2.67 -1.65 -15.00
N LEU A 192 -2.60 -0.52 -15.71
CA LEU A 192 -3.38 -0.28 -16.92
C LEU A 192 -3.03 -1.29 -18.02
N ASN A 193 -1.74 -1.57 -18.24
CA ASN A 193 -1.32 -2.52 -19.27
C ASN A 193 -1.72 -3.96 -18.92
N VAL A 194 -1.48 -4.42 -17.69
CA VAL A 194 -1.81 -5.79 -17.28
C VAL A 194 -3.32 -6.02 -17.24
N SER A 195 -4.11 -5.02 -16.85
CA SER A 195 -5.56 -5.19 -16.62
C SER A 195 -6.43 -4.89 -17.84
N LEU A 196 -6.01 -3.95 -18.71
CA LEU A 196 -6.90 -3.39 -19.74
C LEU A 196 -6.31 -3.46 -21.16
N ASN A 197 -4.99 -3.68 -21.32
CA ASN A 197 -4.38 -3.75 -22.65
C ASN A 197 -4.47 -5.18 -23.23
N PRO A 198 -5.21 -5.40 -24.33
CA PRO A 198 -5.28 -6.72 -24.97
C PRO A 198 -3.95 -7.18 -25.56
N ARG A 199 -3.04 -6.25 -25.86
CA ARG A 199 -1.69 -6.48 -26.42
C ARG A 199 -0.60 -6.33 -25.36
N THR A 200 -0.90 -6.65 -24.11
CA THR A 200 0.10 -6.63 -23.03
C THR A 200 1.20 -7.66 -23.27
N LEU A 201 2.46 -7.28 -23.02
CA LEU A 201 3.63 -8.15 -23.13
C LEU A 201 3.55 -9.38 -22.21
N ILE A 202 3.08 -9.19 -20.98
CA ILE A 202 2.99 -10.25 -19.97
C ILE A 202 1.53 -10.38 -19.54
N LYS A 203 0.92 -11.52 -19.87
CA LYS A 203 -0.43 -11.87 -19.44
C LYS A 203 -0.37 -12.53 -18.06
N MET A 204 -0.83 -11.81 -17.04
CA MET A 204 -0.89 -12.32 -15.66
C MET A 204 -2.25 -12.95 -15.32
N ASN A 205 -2.79 -13.83 -16.17
CA ASN A 205 -4.11 -14.44 -15.97
C ASN A 205 -4.06 -15.90 -15.49
N ASN A 206 -3.06 -16.25 -14.67
CA ASN A 206 -2.95 -17.60 -14.12
C ASN A 206 -3.75 -17.73 -12.81
N SER A 207 -4.41 -18.88 -12.59
CA SER A 207 -5.17 -19.19 -11.38
C SER A 207 -4.32 -19.02 -10.11
N TYR A 208 -3.05 -19.41 -10.15
CA TYR A 208 -2.11 -19.25 -9.05
C TYR A 208 -1.84 -17.78 -8.69
N LEU A 209 -1.60 -16.92 -9.69
CA LEU A 209 -1.37 -15.48 -9.47
C LEU A 209 -2.63 -14.79 -8.95
N ASN A 210 -3.80 -15.16 -9.50
CA ASN A 210 -5.09 -14.67 -9.02
C ASN A 210 -5.34 -15.07 -7.56
N TYR A 211 -4.93 -16.29 -7.18
CA TYR A 211 -5.04 -16.76 -5.81
C TYR A 211 -4.09 -16.03 -4.86
N ILE A 212 -2.82 -15.86 -5.23
CA ILE A 212 -1.86 -15.05 -4.45
C ILE A 212 -2.38 -13.62 -4.29
N GLY A 213 -2.96 -13.05 -5.35
CA GLY A 213 -3.62 -11.75 -5.32
C GLY A 213 -4.75 -11.67 -4.29
N LYS A 214 -5.56 -12.74 -4.12
CA LYS A 214 -6.64 -12.79 -3.13
C LYS A 214 -6.11 -12.77 -1.69
N ILE A 215 -5.01 -13.47 -1.40
CA ILE A 215 -4.41 -13.53 -0.05
C ILE A 215 -3.36 -12.42 0.19
N SER A 216 -3.03 -11.61 -0.83
CA SER A 216 -1.97 -10.60 -0.77
C SER A 216 -2.15 -9.58 0.36
N PHE A 217 -3.39 -9.22 0.69
CA PHE A 217 -3.69 -8.32 1.80
C PHE A 217 -3.29 -8.94 3.14
N GLY A 218 -3.62 -10.21 3.38
CA GLY A 218 -3.16 -10.95 4.54
C GLY A 218 -1.64 -11.06 4.61
N ILE A 219 -0.98 -11.36 3.49
CA ILE A 219 0.49 -11.41 3.43
C ILE A 219 1.08 -10.07 3.86
N TYR A 220 0.56 -8.97 3.30
CA TYR A 220 1.01 -7.62 3.63
C TYR A 220 0.76 -7.26 5.11
N VAL A 221 -0.36 -7.65 5.71
CA VAL A 221 -0.64 -7.33 7.12
C VAL A 221 0.20 -8.19 8.06
N TYR A 222 0.28 -9.50 7.85
CA TYR A 222 0.92 -10.40 8.81
C TYR A 222 2.45 -10.41 8.77
N HIS A 223 3.08 -10.09 7.62
CA HIS A 223 4.52 -10.29 7.45
C HIS A 223 5.40 -9.66 8.56
N PRO A 224 5.14 -8.44 9.10
CA PRO A 224 6.03 -7.85 10.10
C PRO A 224 5.94 -8.54 11.45
N LEU A 225 4.75 -9.07 11.79
CA LEU A 225 4.55 -9.82 13.02
C LEU A 225 5.23 -11.18 12.91
N VAL A 226 5.12 -11.84 11.75
CA VAL A 226 5.83 -13.10 11.48
C VAL A 226 7.33 -12.90 11.53
N ILE A 227 7.87 -11.85 10.90
CA ILE A 227 9.29 -11.50 10.97
C ILE A 227 9.73 -11.28 12.42
N TYR A 228 8.97 -10.49 13.18
CA TYR A 228 9.28 -10.16 14.57
C TYR A 228 9.27 -11.40 15.49
N LEU A 229 8.22 -12.23 15.41
CA LEU A 229 8.11 -13.46 16.20
C LEU A 229 9.19 -14.46 15.79
N SER A 230 9.45 -14.64 14.50
CA SER A 230 10.54 -15.48 14.01
C SER A 230 11.89 -15.01 14.54
N ALA A 231 12.17 -13.71 14.55
CA ALA A 231 13.41 -13.17 15.11
C ALA A 231 13.55 -13.45 16.62
N LYS A 232 12.46 -13.30 17.40
CA LYS A 232 12.47 -13.55 18.85
C LYS A 232 12.62 -15.04 19.18
N TRP A 233 11.93 -15.92 18.47
CA TRP A 233 11.90 -17.36 18.74
C TRP A 233 13.11 -18.08 18.16
N LEU A 234 13.46 -17.80 16.91
CA LEU A 234 14.51 -18.51 16.20
C LEU A 234 15.89 -17.90 16.42
N GLY A 235 15.99 -16.65 16.89
CA GLY A 235 17.28 -16.00 17.14
C GLY A 235 18.22 -16.80 18.05
N ALA A 236 17.66 -17.53 19.02
CA ALA A 236 18.43 -18.39 19.94
C ALA A 236 18.87 -19.72 19.32
N TYR A 237 18.11 -20.27 18.37
CA TYR A 237 18.40 -21.58 17.74
C TYR A 237 19.23 -21.44 16.46
N VAL A 238 19.03 -20.35 15.72
CA VAL A 238 19.67 -20.11 14.43
C VAL A 238 21.09 -19.57 14.61
N SER A 239 21.42 -18.98 15.76
CA SER A 239 22.77 -18.53 16.12
C SER A 239 23.84 -19.64 16.07
N LEU A 240 23.43 -20.91 16.07
CA LEU A 240 24.28 -22.10 15.96
C LEU A 240 24.65 -22.47 14.52
N LEU A 241 23.99 -21.90 13.50
CA LEU A 241 24.27 -22.14 12.09
C LEU A 241 25.29 -21.14 11.53
N GLU A 242 25.98 -21.49 10.44
CA GLU A 242 26.79 -20.52 9.70
C GLU A 242 25.93 -19.39 9.10
N LYS A 243 26.45 -18.16 9.14
CA LYS A 243 25.69 -16.93 8.83
C LYS A 243 24.95 -16.98 7.49
N ASP A 244 25.54 -17.58 6.45
CA ASP A 244 24.92 -17.63 5.12
C ASP A 244 23.68 -18.54 5.09
N TYR A 245 23.72 -19.67 5.80
CA TYR A 245 22.57 -20.57 5.93
C TYR A 245 21.49 -20.00 6.85
N GLN A 246 21.86 -19.21 7.86
CA GLN A 246 20.90 -18.54 8.76
C GLN A 246 19.91 -17.68 7.98
N TYR A 247 20.41 -16.82 7.09
CA TYR A 247 19.56 -15.92 6.31
C TYR A 247 18.61 -16.70 5.42
N VAL A 248 19.12 -17.67 4.66
CA VAL A 248 18.31 -18.48 3.74
C VAL A 248 17.18 -19.18 4.49
N VAL A 249 17.48 -19.85 5.61
CA VAL A 249 16.47 -20.55 6.42
C VAL A 249 15.43 -19.59 6.97
N ILE A 250 15.84 -18.44 7.52
CA ILE A 250 14.90 -17.44 8.05
C ILE A 250 14.00 -16.89 6.95
N TYR A 251 14.56 -16.54 5.78
CA TYR A 251 13.78 -15.99 4.66
C TYR A 251 12.72 -16.98 4.18
N PHE A 252 13.09 -18.24 3.96
CA PHE A 252 12.13 -19.27 3.54
C PHE A 252 11.08 -19.52 4.63
N LEU A 253 11.49 -19.66 5.89
CA LEU A 253 10.57 -19.90 6.99
C LEU A 253 9.58 -18.75 7.15
N VAL A 254 10.04 -17.50 7.14
CA VAL A 254 9.18 -16.32 7.22
C VAL A 254 8.24 -16.25 6.02
N MET A 255 8.73 -16.48 4.80
CA MET A 255 7.92 -16.45 3.60
C MET A 255 6.80 -17.50 3.64
N PHE A 256 7.14 -18.76 3.91
CA PHE A 256 6.16 -19.85 3.97
C PHE A 256 5.17 -19.67 5.13
N SER A 257 5.66 -19.26 6.31
CA SER A 257 4.80 -19.01 7.48
C SER A 257 3.84 -17.86 7.21
N THR A 258 4.30 -16.78 6.58
CA THR A 258 3.45 -15.63 6.21
C THR A 258 2.37 -16.04 5.22
N ILE A 259 2.72 -16.81 4.18
CA ILE A 259 1.75 -17.29 3.19
C ILE A 259 0.74 -18.24 3.84
N ALA A 260 1.19 -19.15 4.72
CA ALA A 260 0.32 -20.08 5.43
C ALA A 260 -0.65 -19.35 6.37
N ILE A 261 -0.16 -18.40 7.18
CA ILE A 261 -0.99 -17.59 8.08
C ILE A 261 -1.98 -16.74 7.28
N ALA A 262 -1.53 -16.10 6.19
CA ALA A 262 -2.40 -15.33 5.32
C ALA A 262 -3.48 -16.20 4.67
N HIS A 263 -3.15 -17.43 4.25
CA HIS A 263 -4.13 -18.38 3.74
C HIS A 263 -5.20 -18.75 4.78
N LEU A 264 -4.77 -19.09 6.00
CA LEU A 264 -5.67 -19.46 7.08
C LEU A 264 -6.56 -18.28 7.48
N SER A 265 -5.98 -17.09 7.65
CA SER A 265 -6.72 -15.85 7.90
C SER A 265 -7.74 -15.58 6.81
N TYR A 266 -7.36 -15.70 5.54
CA TYR A 266 -8.27 -15.50 4.42
C TYR A 266 -9.47 -16.44 4.49
N LYS A 267 -9.21 -17.75 4.72
CA LYS A 267 -10.25 -18.78 4.71
C LYS A 267 -11.21 -18.68 5.89
N PHE A 268 -10.68 -18.46 7.10
CA PHE A 268 -11.45 -18.53 8.33
C PHE A 268 -11.95 -17.19 8.84
N PHE A 269 -11.22 -16.11 8.59
CA PHE A 269 -11.52 -14.79 9.14
C PHE A 269 -11.97 -13.79 8.09
N GLU A 270 -11.23 -13.60 7.00
CA GLU A 270 -11.52 -12.52 6.03
C GLU A 270 -12.71 -12.84 5.12
N LYS A 271 -12.83 -14.10 4.66
CA LYS A 271 -13.85 -14.52 3.70
C LYS A 271 -15.29 -14.15 4.11
N PRO A 272 -15.75 -14.36 5.36
CA PRO A 272 -17.08 -13.92 5.79
C PRO A 272 -17.35 -12.42 5.60
N PHE A 273 -16.38 -11.56 5.92
CA PHE A 273 -16.52 -10.12 5.75
C PHE A 273 -16.50 -9.70 4.28
N LEU A 274 -15.68 -10.38 3.46
CA LEU A 274 -15.62 -10.15 2.02
C LEU A 274 -16.92 -10.57 1.31
N GLU A 275 -17.55 -11.66 1.73
CA GLU A 275 -18.87 -12.07 1.23
C GLU A 275 -19.97 -11.10 1.67
N LEU A 276 -19.90 -10.57 2.90
CA LEU A 276 -20.82 -9.52 3.35
C LEU A 276 -20.67 -8.22 2.54
N LYS A 277 -19.44 -7.87 2.16
CA LYS A 277 -19.15 -6.74 1.28
C LYS A 277 -19.82 -6.88 -0.09
N GLU A 278 -19.91 -8.08 -0.67
CA GLU A 278 -20.55 -8.31 -1.97
C GLU A 278 -22.02 -7.88 -1.98
N LYS A 279 -22.73 -7.97 -0.85
CA LYS A 279 -24.13 -7.50 -0.72
C LYS A 279 -24.28 -5.99 -0.94
N TYR A 280 -23.21 -5.22 -0.71
CA TYR A 280 -23.19 -3.77 -0.90
C TYR A 280 -22.55 -3.35 -2.23
N ALA A 281 -22.14 -4.30 -3.08
CA ALA A 281 -21.59 -4.02 -4.40
C ALA A 281 -22.72 -3.85 -5.44
N ARG A 282 -22.69 -2.75 -6.20
CA ARG A 282 -23.64 -2.49 -7.29
C ARG A 282 -23.32 -3.26 -8.57
N VAL A 283 -22.07 -3.68 -8.73
CA VAL A 283 -21.59 -4.49 -9.85
C VAL A 283 -20.90 -5.70 -9.24
N LYS A 284 -21.39 -6.91 -9.55
CA LYS A 284 -20.72 -8.15 -9.19
C LYS A 284 -19.47 -8.25 -10.06
N SER A 285 -18.28 -8.21 -9.46
CA SER A 285 -17.06 -8.61 -10.17
C SER A 285 -17.19 -10.11 -10.47
N SER A 286 -17.09 -10.51 -11.74
CA SER A 286 -17.06 -11.93 -12.10
C SER A 286 -15.94 -12.62 -11.33
N ARG A 287 -16.27 -13.73 -10.66
CA ARG A 287 -15.32 -14.60 -9.98
C ARG A 287 -14.41 -15.31 -10.97
#